data_AF-A0A1W9PEQ9-F1
#
_entry.id   AF-A0A1W9PEQ9-F1
#
_cell.length_a   1.000
_cell.length_b   1.000
_cell.length_c   1.000
_cell.angle_alpha   90.00
_cell.angle_beta   90.00
_cell.angle_gamma   90.00
#
_symmetry.space_group_name_H-M   'P 1'
#
loop_
_entity.id
_entity.type
_entity.pdbx_description
1 polymer ?
#
loop_
_entity_poly.entity_id
_entity_poly.type
_entity_poly.pdbx_seq_one_letter_code
_entity_poly.pdbx_strand_id
1 'polypeptide(L)'
;MVIITRPDFFYLALRSSTSLFFAVLAVYVCDVSGIVNIAVEGMMLMSAFWGMAVSTWTKSAFLGVLGGIFSSIMLSILFAVLYLKLKANPIMIGLSINLFSAGFTVLLLNAFAGSKGTSISMKSRVLPNLDIPVLKNIPVFGGEDEVGSKDESCWRI
;
A
#
# COMPACT_ATOMS: atom_id res chain seq x y z
N MET A 1 3.91 -2.45 -28.36
CA MET A 1 3.60 -3.90 -28.21
C MET A 1 4.77 -4.72 -27.64
N VAL A 2 5.88 -4.13 -27.15
CA VAL A 2 7.00 -4.87 -26.50
C VAL A 2 7.25 -4.31 -25.10
N ILE A 3 6.26 -4.44 -24.21
CA ILE A 3 6.43 -4.12 -22.77
C ILE A 3 6.67 -5.41 -21.98
N ILE A 4 6.10 -6.54 -22.42
CA ILE A 4 6.08 -7.82 -21.70
C ILE A 4 7.48 -8.48 -21.66
N THR A 5 8.37 -8.17 -22.61
CA THR A 5 9.72 -8.77 -22.70
C THR A 5 10.77 -8.01 -21.88
N ARG A 6 10.41 -6.88 -21.25
CA ARG A 6 11.39 -6.13 -20.42
C ARG A 6 11.54 -6.78 -19.04
N PRO A 7 12.78 -6.90 -18.53
CA PRO A 7 13.03 -7.45 -17.19
C PRO A 7 12.34 -6.63 -16.09
N ASP A 8 12.25 -5.30 -16.24
CA ASP A 8 11.60 -4.40 -15.29
C ASP A 8 10.11 -4.73 -15.08
N PHE A 9 9.44 -5.22 -16.14
CA PHE A 9 8.03 -5.59 -16.08
C PHE A 9 7.82 -6.77 -15.13
N PHE A 10 8.67 -7.79 -15.19
CA PHE A 10 8.58 -8.95 -14.30
C PHE A 10 8.86 -8.57 -12.84
N TYR A 11 9.82 -7.67 -12.59
CA TYR A 11 10.11 -7.18 -11.24
C TYR A 11 8.90 -6.45 -10.61
N LEU A 12 8.29 -5.52 -11.37
CA LEU A 12 7.11 -4.77 -10.92
C LEU A 12 5.88 -5.68 -10.73
N ALA A 13 5.71 -6.67 -11.61
CA ALA A 13 4.63 -7.65 -11.52
C ALA A 13 4.75 -8.51 -10.25
N LEU A 14 5.93 -9.05 -9.96
CA LEU A 14 6.16 -9.87 -8.77
C LEU A 14 5.97 -9.07 -7.47
N ARG A 15 6.47 -7.82 -7.44
CA ARG A 15 6.36 -6.94 -6.28
C ARG A 15 4.90 -6.57 -5.97
N SER A 16 4.12 -6.19 -6.97
CA SER A 16 2.70 -5.83 -6.80
C SER A 16 1.85 -7.05 -6.44
N SER A 17 2.11 -8.19 -7.08
CA SER A 17 1.43 -9.46 -6.79
C SER A 17 1.61 -9.91 -5.35
N THR A 18 2.78 -9.67 -4.75
CA THR A 18 3.05 -10.02 -3.34
C THR A 18 2.07 -9.32 -2.38
N SER A 19 1.81 -8.03 -2.60
CA SER A 19 0.85 -7.26 -1.79
C SER A 19 -0.57 -7.78 -1.99
N LEU A 20 -0.96 -8.01 -3.25
CA LEU A 20 -2.29 -8.55 -3.59
C LEU A 20 -2.51 -9.96 -3.02
N PHE A 21 -1.48 -10.81 -3.02
CA PHE A 21 -1.57 -12.15 -2.45
C PHE A 21 -1.94 -12.11 -0.97
N PHE A 22 -1.32 -11.20 -0.21
CA PHE A 22 -1.68 -10.99 1.20
C PHE A 22 -3.11 -10.48 1.38
N ALA A 23 -3.57 -9.61 0.48
CA ALA A 23 -4.96 -9.14 0.47
C ALA A 23 -5.96 -10.28 0.24
N VAL A 24 -5.67 -11.13 -0.75
CA VAL A 24 -6.53 -12.27 -1.10
C VAL A 24 -6.60 -13.27 0.05
N LEU A 25 -5.50 -13.53 0.76
CA LEU A 25 -5.51 -14.36 1.96
C LEU A 25 -6.45 -13.79 3.04
N ALA A 26 -6.43 -12.48 3.25
CA ALA A 26 -7.34 -11.82 4.20
C ALA A 26 -8.81 -11.97 3.77
N VAL A 27 -9.11 -11.78 2.48
CA VAL A 27 -10.47 -11.97 1.94
C VAL A 27 -10.92 -13.43 2.03
N TYR A 28 -10.03 -14.38 1.77
CA TYR A 28 -10.33 -15.81 1.85
C TYR A 28 -10.80 -16.21 3.26
N VAL A 29 -10.17 -15.68 4.31
CA VAL A 29 -10.61 -15.90 5.70
C VAL A 29 -12.04 -15.36 5.93
N CYS A 30 -12.38 -14.21 5.36
CA CYS A 30 -13.74 -13.67 5.43
C CYS A 30 -14.76 -14.50 4.64
N ASP A 31 -14.36 -14.98 3.45
CA ASP A 31 -15.24 -15.75 2.58
C ASP A 31 -15.64 -17.09 3.21
N VAL A 32 -14.71 -17.75 3.92
CA VAL A 32 -14.99 -18.95 4.72
C VAL A 32 -16.03 -18.70 5.81
N SER A 33 -16.09 -17.48 6.35
CA SER A 33 -17.11 -17.08 7.35
C SER A 33 -18.47 -16.69 6.72
N GLY A 34 -18.59 -16.75 5.39
CA GLY A 34 -19.81 -16.37 4.66
C GLY A 34 -19.99 -14.86 4.49
N ILE A 35 -18.93 -14.07 4.72
CA ILE A 35 -18.97 -12.61 4.63
C ILE A 35 -18.05 -12.15 3.50
N VAL A 36 -18.63 -11.66 2.41
CA VAL A 36 -17.86 -11.12 1.28
C VAL A 36 -17.27 -9.76 1.67
N ASN A 37 -15.94 -9.68 1.76
CA ASN A 37 -15.23 -8.47 2.16
C ASN A 37 -14.57 -7.77 0.96
N ILE A 38 -15.32 -6.89 0.30
CA ILE A 38 -14.83 -6.09 -0.86
C ILE A 38 -14.07 -4.83 -0.40
N ALA A 39 -14.17 -4.47 0.87
CA ALA A 39 -13.54 -3.26 1.43
C ALA A 39 -12.00 -3.36 1.57
N VAL A 40 -11.40 -4.51 1.24
CA VAL A 40 -9.98 -4.78 1.50
C VAL A 40 -9.06 -3.81 0.76
N GLU A 41 -9.41 -3.40 -0.46
CA GLU A 41 -8.63 -2.45 -1.25
C GLU A 41 -8.51 -1.09 -0.53
N GLY A 42 -9.61 -0.58 -0.02
CA GLY A 42 -9.66 0.66 0.75
C GLY A 42 -8.93 0.54 2.08
N MET A 43 -9.05 -0.60 2.76
CA MET A 43 -8.31 -0.88 4.00
C MET A 43 -6.79 -0.91 3.77
N MET A 44 -6.32 -1.45 2.65
CA MET A 44 -4.91 -1.40 2.25
C MET A 44 -4.46 0.03 1.99
N LEU A 45 -5.27 0.82 1.28
CA LEU A 45 -4.97 2.21 0.95
C LEU A 45 -4.84 3.07 2.22
N MET A 46 -5.77 2.92 3.17
CA MET A 46 -5.70 3.60 4.46
C MET A 46 -4.50 3.17 5.29
N SER A 47 -4.19 1.86 5.32
CA SER A 47 -3.01 1.34 6.01
C SER A 47 -1.72 1.95 5.47
N ALA A 48 -1.60 2.02 4.15
CA ALA A 48 -0.42 2.59 3.49
C ALA A 48 -0.27 4.08 3.82
N PHE A 49 -1.37 4.84 3.74
CA PHE A 49 -1.37 6.26 4.07
C PHE A 49 -1.01 6.51 5.53
N TRP A 50 -1.70 5.86 6.46
CA TRP A 50 -1.47 6.10 7.90
C TRP A 50 -0.11 5.57 8.35
N GLY A 51 0.35 4.46 7.77
CA GLY A 51 1.70 3.96 8.01
C GLY A 51 2.79 4.92 7.55
N MET A 52 2.59 5.55 6.39
CA MET A 52 3.46 6.64 5.92
C MET A 52 3.37 7.86 6.84
N ALA A 53 2.17 8.35 7.14
CA ALA A 53 1.94 9.53 7.98
C ALA A 53 2.61 9.37 9.37
N VAL A 54 2.38 8.26 10.05
CA VAL A 54 2.99 7.98 11.36
C VAL A 54 4.51 7.81 11.25
N SER A 55 5.01 7.11 10.23
CA SER A 55 6.45 6.98 9.99
C SER A 55 7.13 8.35 9.84
N THR A 56 6.49 9.28 9.13
CA THR A 56 7.04 10.63 8.91
C THR A 56 7.13 11.46 10.19
N TRP A 57 6.14 11.39 11.07
CA TRP A 57 6.17 12.10 12.35
C TRP A 57 7.13 11.49 13.36
N THR A 58 7.11 10.17 13.51
CA THR A 58 7.90 9.48 14.55
C THR A 58 9.35 9.21 14.10
N LYS A 59 9.66 9.34 12.81
CA LYS A 59 10.97 8.98 12.21
C LYS A 59 11.39 7.54 12.47
N SER A 60 10.44 6.65 12.77
CA SER A 60 10.65 5.24 13.09
C SER A 60 9.72 4.37 12.26
N ALA A 61 10.31 3.44 11.50
CA ALA A 61 9.57 2.55 10.61
C ALA A 61 8.62 1.61 11.37
N PHE A 62 9.03 1.16 12.57
CA PHE A 62 8.23 0.23 13.37
C PHE A 62 6.93 0.87 13.88
N LEU A 63 6.99 2.15 14.28
CA LEU A 63 5.80 2.89 14.68
C LEU A 63 4.88 3.19 13.49
N GLY A 64 5.44 3.39 12.29
CA GLY A 64 4.67 3.47 11.06
C GLY A 64 3.83 2.21 10.80
N VAL A 65 4.44 1.03 10.90
CA VAL A 65 3.73 -0.25 10.72
C VAL A 65 2.58 -0.41 11.73
N LEU A 66 2.84 -0.12 13.02
CA LEU A 66 1.81 -0.16 14.06
C LEU A 66 0.66 0.82 13.78
N GLY A 67 0.98 2.02 13.29
CA GLY A 67 -0.01 2.98 12.84
C GLY A 67 -0.90 2.41 11.73
N GLY A 68 -0.30 1.85 10.67
CA GLY A 68 -1.03 1.26 9.55
C GLY A 68 -2.01 0.17 10.02
N ILE A 69 -1.52 -0.77 10.84
CA ILE A 69 -2.33 -1.85 11.42
C ILE A 69 -3.53 -1.29 12.20
N PHE A 70 -3.30 -0.28 13.05
CA PHE A 70 -4.37 0.33 13.84
C PHE A 70 -5.46 0.97 12.97
N SER A 71 -5.07 1.63 11.87
CA SER A 71 -6.02 2.24 10.94
C SER A 71 -6.92 1.19 10.26
N SER A 72 -6.36 0.05 9.84
CA SER A 72 -7.14 -1.03 9.21
C SER A 72 -8.06 -1.73 10.20
N ILE A 73 -7.62 -1.92 11.45
CA ILE A 73 -8.48 -2.49 12.51
C ILE A 73 -9.71 -1.60 12.73
N MET A 74 -9.51 -0.27 12.81
CA MET A 74 -10.62 0.68 12.93
C MET A 74 -11.60 0.60 11.75
N LEU A 75 -11.09 0.56 10.51
CA LEU A 75 -11.95 0.40 9.32
C LEU A 75 -12.67 -0.95 9.29
N SER A 76 -12.01 -2.03 9.70
CA SER A 76 -12.62 -3.37 9.74
C SER A 76 -13.74 -3.44 10.79
N ILE A 77 -13.57 -2.78 11.94
CA ILE A 77 -14.62 -2.67 12.96
C ILE A 77 -15.80 -1.87 12.40
N LEU A 78 -15.54 -0.76 11.71
CA LEU A 78 -16.58 0.03 11.06
C LEU A 78 -17.37 -0.81 10.02
N PHE A 79 -16.67 -1.56 9.16
CA PHE A 79 -17.30 -2.49 8.21
C PHE A 79 -18.15 -3.54 8.93
N ALA A 80 -17.62 -4.17 9.98
CA ALA A 80 -18.33 -5.18 10.75
C ALA A 80 -19.59 -4.61 11.42
N VAL A 81 -19.55 -3.39 11.95
CA VAL A 81 -20.72 -2.72 12.53
C VAL A 81 -21.77 -2.43 11.45
N LEU A 82 -21.38 -1.89 10.29
CA LEU A 82 -22.30 -1.61 9.19
C LEU A 82 -22.96 -2.89 8.65
N TYR A 83 -22.21 -3.97 8.55
CA TYR A 83 -22.73 -5.25 8.08
C TYR A 83 -23.61 -5.93 9.14
N LEU A 84 -23.12 -6.10 10.37
CA LEU A 84 -23.81 -6.89 11.41
C LEU A 84 -24.96 -6.14 12.07
N LYS A 85 -24.81 -4.84 12.36
CA LYS A 85 -25.83 -4.06 13.07
C LYS A 85 -26.85 -3.45 12.11
N LEU A 86 -26.40 -2.91 10.99
CA LEU A 86 -27.27 -2.20 10.04
C LEU A 86 -27.82 -3.11 8.92
N LYS A 87 -27.37 -4.37 8.83
CA LYS A 87 -27.79 -5.35 7.81
C LYS A 87 -27.71 -4.81 6.37
N ALA A 88 -26.76 -3.90 6.13
CA ALA A 88 -26.56 -3.33 4.81
C ALA A 88 -25.85 -4.32 3.88
N ASN A 89 -26.04 -4.15 2.57
CA ASN A 89 -25.42 -5.02 1.58
C ASN A 89 -23.89 -4.87 1.63
N PRO A 90 -23.13 -5.96 1.86
CA PRO A 90 -21.67 -5.91 2.02
C PRO A 90 -20.95 -5.36 0.78
N ILE A 91 -21.53 -5.55 -0.41
CA ILE A 91 -20.98 -5.05 -1.67
C ILE A 91 -21.02 -3.52 -1.70
N MET A 92 -22.16 -2.93 -1.33
CA MET A 92 -22.35 -1.47 -1.32
C MET A 92 -21.50 -0.81 -0.24
N ILE A 93 -21.43 -1.41 0.96
CA ILE A 93 -20.56 -0.93 2.03
C ILE A 93 -19.09 -0.99 1.59
N GLY A 94 -18.67 -2.11 0.99
CA GLY A 94 -17.29 -2.30 0.53
C GLY A 94 -16.87 -1.28 -0.51
N LEU A 95 -17.70 -1.06 -1.53
CA LEU A 95 -17.47 -0.03 -2.54
C LEU A 95 -17.39 1.37 -1.92
N SER A 96 -18.28 1.66 -0.96
CA SER A 96 -18.29 2.96 -0.26
C SER A 96 -17.01 3.18 0.54
N ILE A 97 -16.51 2.16 1.24
CA ILE A 97 -15.24 2.25 1.99
C ILE A 97 -14.06 2.42 1.03
N ASN A 98 -14.03 1.72 -0.10
CA ASN A 98 -12.97 1.89 -1.10
C ASN A 98 -12.95 3.31 -1.67
N LEU A 99 -14.12 3.84 -2.06
CA LEU A 99 -14.26 5.20 -2.57
C LEU A 99 -13.90 6.25 -1.51
N PHE A 100 -14.38 6.05 -0.27
CA PHE A 100 -14.04 6.92 0.86
C PHE A 100 -12.54 6.94 1.09
N SER A 101 -11.89 5.77 1.09
CA SER A 101 -10.44 5.66 1.31
C SER A 101 -9.65 6.32 0.19
N ALA A 102 -10.03 6.09 -1.06
CA ALA A 102 -9.40 6.74 -2.23
C ALA A 102 -9.50 8.27 -2.16
N GLY A 103 -10.68 8.81 -1.87
CA GLY A 103 -10.85 10.27 -1.72
C GLY A 103 -10.13 10.83 -0.50
N PHE A 104 -10.25 10.17 0.64
CA PHE A 104 -9.69 10.63 1.90
C PHE A 104 -8.16 10.70 1.85
N THR A 105 -7.50 9.65 1.35
CA THR A 105 -6.03 9.64 1.21
C THR A 105 -5.53 10.78 0.33
N VAL A 106 -6.20 11.06 -0.80
CA VAL A 106 -5.83 12.19 -1.68
C VAL A 106 -6.05 13.53 -1.00
N LEU A 107 -7.18 13.73 -0.31
CA LEU A 107 -7.48 14.98 0.39
C LEU A 107 -6.48 15.23 1.54
N LEU A 108 -6.19 14.22 2.35
CA LEU A 108 -5.23 14.36 3.44
C LEU A 108 -3.82 14.58 2.89
N LEU A 109 -3.42 13.88 1.84
CA LEU A 109 -2.09 14.08 1.26
C LEU A 109 -1.93 15.51 0.74
N ASN A 110 -2.96 16.08 0.12
CA ASN A 110 -2.98 17.49 -0.28
C ASN A 110 -2.93 18.45 0.92
N ALA A 111 -3.68 18.15 2.00
CA ALA A 111 -3.67 18.95 3.22
C ALA A 111 -2.33 18.91 3.95
N PHE A 112 -1.65 17.75 3.96
CA PHE A 112 -0.34 17.57 4.59
C PHE A 112 0.83 18.09 3.77
N ALA A 113 0.78 17.95 2.43
CA ALA A 113 1.87 18.36 1.55
C ALA A 113 1.91 19.86 1.27
N GLY A 114 0.84 20.62 1.57
CA GLY A 114 0.82 22.09 1.53
C GLY A 114 1.03 22.76 0.16
N SER A 115 1.41 22.01 -0.88
CA SER A 115 1.53 22.48 -2.25
C SER A 115 1.48 21.30 -3.22
N LYS A 116 0.89 21.55 -4.39
CA LYS A 116 0.65 20.57 -5.45
C LYS A 116 1.95 19.85 -5.83
N GLY A 117 1.98 18.54 -5.65
CA GLY A 117 2.75 17.64 -6.52
C GLY A 117 4.27 17.81 -6.58
N THR A 118 4.93 18.40 -5.59
CA THR A 118 6.40 18.36 -5.51
C THR A 118 6.83 17.45 -4.38
N SER A 119 7.46 16.34 -4.78
CA SER A 119 8.14 15.34 -3.95
C SER A 119 8.66 15.93 -2.66
N ILE A 120 7.88 15.80 -1.58
CA ILE A 120 8.52 15.66 -0.29
C ILE A 120 9.06 14.24 -0.33
N SER A 121 10.33 14.12 -0.74
CA SER A 121 11.22 13.08 -0.27
C SER A 121 11.31 13.24 1.25
N MET A 122 10.19 13.01 1.94
CA MET A 122 10.22 12.76 3.36
C MET A 122 11.01 11.49 3.46
N LYS A 123 12.14 11.60 4.13
CA LYS A 123 13.05 10.54 4.54
C LYS A 123 12.32 9.55 5.45
N SER A 124 11.23 8.97 4.96
CA SER A 124 10.69 7.71 5.44
C SER A 124 11.81 6.74 5.14
N ARG A 125 12.51 6.28 6.17
CA ARG A 125 13.50 5.23 6.00
C ARG A 125 12.76 4.07 5.36
N VAL A 126 12.99 3.88 4.07
CA VAL A 126 12.99 2.55 3.48
C VAL A 126 13.79 1.69 4.45
N LEU A 127 13.28 0.50 4.80
CA LEU A 127 14.00 -0.41 5.68
C LEU A 127 15.47 -0.43 5.21
N PRO A 128 16.46 -0.29 6.13
CA PRO A 128 17.87 -0.28 5.74
C PRO A 128 18.09 -1.46 4.81
N ASN A 129 18.61 -1.21 3.60
CA ASN A 129 18.89 -2.27 2.64
C ASN A 129 19.68 -3.33 3.39
N LEU A 130 19.06 -4.50 3.55
CA LEU A 130 19.75 -5.64 4.11
C LEU A 130 20.66 -6.09 2.96
N ASP A 131 21.87 -5.56 2.93
CA ASP A 131 22.90 -5.97 1.98
C ASP A 131 23.25 -7.42 2.30
N ILE A 132 22.58 -8.36 1.63
CA ILE A 132 22.91 -9.78 1.70
C ILE A 132 23.92 -10.03 0.58
N PRO A 133 25.25 -10.06 0.86
CA PRO A 133 26.30 -10.11 -0.15
C PRO A 133 26.28 -11.36 -1.03
N VAL A 134 25.47 -12.37 -0.69
CA VAL A 134 25.29 -13.61 -1.44
C VAL A 134 24.42 -13.40 -2.70
N LEU A 135 23.51 -12.42 -2.71
CA LEU A 135 22.58 -12.19 -3.83
C LEU A 135 23.18 -11.34 -4.97
N LYS A 136 24.34 -10.71 -4.73
CA LYS A 136 25.04 -9.82 -5.68
C LYS A 136 25.65 -10.55 -6.90
N ASN A 137 25.84 -11.86 -6.82
CA ASN A 137 26.53 -12.66 -7.86
C ASN A 137 25.59 -13.34 -8.86
N ILE A 138 24.29 -13.07 -8.84
CA ILE A 138 23.34 -13.66 -9.78
C ILE A 138 22.94 -12.58 -10.81
N PRO A 139 23.45 -12.62 -12.06
CA PRO A 139 23.23 -11.58 -13.09
C PRO A 139 21.77 -11.42 -13.56
N VAL A 140 20.83 -12.17 -12.97
CA VAL A 140 19.38 -12.06 -13.20
C VAL A 140 18.65 -11.34 -12.05
N PHE A 141 19.25 -11.26 -10.86
CA PHE A 141 18.67 -10.65 -9.65
C PHE A 141 19.59 -9.61 -8.97
N GLY A 142 20.76 -9.32 -9.54
CA GLY A 142 21.78 -8.41 -8.99
C GLY A 142 21.89 -7.07 -9.71
N GLY A 143 20.78 -6.53 -10.24
CA GLY A 143 20.76 -5.30 -11.05
C GLY A 143 20.16 -4.08 -10.36
N GLU A 144 19.87 -4.12 -9.06
CA GLU A 144 19.02 -3.11 -8.42
C GLU A 144 19.76 -2.00 -7.64
N ASP A 145 21.08 -1.90 -7.74
CA ASP A 145 21.81 -0.77 -7.14
C ASP A 145 21.90 0.47 -8.07
N GLU A 146 21.40 0.40 -9.31
CA GLU A 146 21.44 1.53 -10.25
C GLU A 146 20.07 2.08 -10.68
N VAL A 147 18.95 1.43 -10.34
CA VAL A 147 17.59 1.91 -10.66
C VAL A 147 17.02 2.79 -9.54
N GLY A 148 17.85 3.69 -9.01
CA GLY A 148 17.48 4.59 -7.91
C GLY A 148 18.05 6.01 -8.01
N SER A 149 18.88 6.31 -9.01
CA SER A 149 19.60 7.59 -9.07
C SER A 149 19.58 8.31 -10.41
N LYS A 150 19.08 7.73 -11.52
CA LYS A 150 19.25 8.35 -12.85
C LYS A 150 18.02 8.71 -13.67
N ASP A 151 16.80 8.56 -13.15
CA ASP A 151 15.60 9.00 -13.86
C ASP A 151 14.60 9.76 -12.96
N GLU A 152 15.12 10.72 -12.17
CA GLU A 152 14.29 11.75 -11.52
C GLU A 152 13.66 12.74 -12.52
N SER A 153 14.00 12.62 -13.82
CA SER A 153 13.53 13.50 -14.90
C SER A 153 12.26 13.01 -15.59
N CYS A 154 11.94 11.71 -15.52
CA CYS A 154 10.81 11.11 -16.25
C CYS A 154 9.52 11.00 -15.40
N TRP A 155 9.59 11.33 -14.11
CA TRP A 155 8.45 11.39 -13.18
C TRP A 155 7.99 12.83 -12.88
N ARG A 156 8.51 13.79 -13.64
CA ARG A 156 7.87 15.10 -13.78
C ARG A 156 7.13 15.08 -15.12
N ILE A 157 5.83 15.36 -15.03
CA ILE A 157 4.77 15.38 -16.06
C ILE A 157 4.09 14.02 -16.31
#